data_AF-A0A7C0ULP2-F1
#
_entry.id   AF-A0A7C0ULP2-F1
#
_cell.length_a   1.000
_cell.length_b   1.000
_cell.length_c   1.000
_cell.angle_alpha   90.00
_cell.angle_beta   90.00
_cell.angle_gamma   90.00
#
_symmetry.space_group_name_H-M   'P 1'
#
loop_
_entity.id
_entity.type
_entity.pdbx_description
1 polymer ?
#
loop_
_entity_poly.entity_id
_entity_poly.type
_entity_poly.pdbx_seq_one_letter_code
_entity_poly.pdbx_strand_id
1 'polypeptide(L)'
;MKLWRCQICGDPYLGEQKPVNCPFCGAHERLMVSQADYVNSIGAIANLTEVTRRNLEAALELEIANTQFYACAARKSGSDETKNLFKILSKVESEHASLLCKALGIKKPALEEADLCGGDFQENLSESHRREEGAIKHYGQFLSEAVEPRAQEIFSALVAIESDHLSLSGESLA
;
A
#
# COMPACT_ATOMS: atom_id res chain seq x y z
N MET A 1 13.75 15.64 -18.55
CA MET A 1 12.91 14.51 -18.14
C MET A 1 13.76 13.27 -17.95
N LYS A 2 13.59 12.53 -16.84
CA LYS A 2 14.28 11.28 -16.52
C LYS A 2 13.25 10.21 -16.16
N LEU A 3 13.59 8.96 -16.41
CA LEU A 3 12.76 7.82 -16.04
C LEU A 3 13.27 7.22 -14.73
N TRP A 4 12.41 7.22 -13.72
CA TRP A 4 12.63 6.64 -12.40
C TRP A 4 11.74 5.41 -12.24
N ARG A 5 12.12 4.51 -11.34
CA ARG A 5 11.35 3.29 -11.09
C ARG A 5 11.37 2.92 -9.63
N CYS A 6 10.21 2.50 -9.13
CA CYS A 6 10.08 2.02 -7.76
C CYS A 6 10.57 0.56 -7.66
N GLN A 7 11.48 0.28 -6.73
CA GLN A 7 11.96 -1.09 -6.42
C GLN A 7 10.90 -1.94 -5.71
N ILE A 8 9.82 -1.34 -5.22
CA ILE A 8 8.74 -2.04 -4.52
C ILE A 8 7.60 -2.39 -5.47
N CYS A 9 6.78 -1.43 -5.93
CA CYS A 9 5.65 -1.74 -6.80
C CYS A 9 6.05 -1.99 -8.28
N GLY A 10 7.23 -1.52 -8.69
CA GLY A 10 7.75 -1.64 -10.04
C GLY A 10 7.33 -0.52 -11.01
N ASP A 11 6.48 0.41 -10.57
CA ASP A 11 5.91 1.42 -11.48
C ASP A 11 6.95 2.45 -11.93
N PRO A 12 6.89 2.83 -13.22
CA PRO A 12 7.72 3.88 -13.77
C PRO A 12 7.16 5.27 -13.43
N TYR A 13 8.05 6.21 -13.12
CA TYR A 13 7.73 7.61 -12.93
C TYR A 13 8.58 8.48 -13.87
N LEU A 14 7.92 9.39 -14.59
CA LEU A 14 8.56 10.32 -15.51
C LEU A 14 8.61 11.73 -14.89
N GLY A 15 9.81 12.24 -14.63
CA GLY A 15 9.98 13.56 -14.00
C GLY A 15 11.38 14.12 -14.15
N GLU A 16 11.57 15.41 -13.89
CA GLU A 16 12.91 16.03 -13.93
C GLU A 16 13.79 15.58 -12.76
N GLN A 17 13.17 15.46 -11.58
CA GLN A 17 13.80 15.04 -10.34
C GLN A 17 13.23 13.69 -9.89
N LYS A 18 13.99 13.00 -9.04
CA LYS A 18 13.51 11.80 -8.35
C LYS A 18 12.41 12.20 -7.37
N PRO A 19 11.27 11.49 -7.32
CA PRO A 19 10.22 11.84 -6.37
C PRO A 19 10.64 11.44 -4.95
N VAL A 20 10.18 12.20 -3.95
CA VAL A 20 10.48 11.93 -2.52
C VAL A 20 9.93 10.57 -2.11
N ASN A 21 8.70 10.26 -2.48
CA ASN A 21 8.10 8.94 -2.30
C ASN A 21 7.56 8.45 -3.66
N CYS A 22 7.39 7.14 -3.82
CA CYS A 22 6.71 6.57 -4.96
C CYS A 22 5.29 7.14 -5.04
N PRO A 23 4.88 7.80 -6.14
CA PRO A 23 3.56 8.43 -6.23
C PRO A 23 2.41 7.43 -6.40
N PHE A 24 2.73 6.14 -6.46
CA PHE A 24 1.77 5.05 -6.67
C PHE A 24 1.54 4.26 -5.38
N CYS A 25 2.61 3.81 -4.72
CA CYS A 25 2.55 2.98 -3.52
C CYS A 25 3.20 3.61 -2.28
N GLY A 26 3.54 4.90 -2.30
CA GLY A 26 4.13 5.58 -1.13
C GLY A 26 5.57 5.21 -0.76
N ALA A 27 6.17 4.17 -1.35
CA ALA A 27 7.51 3.69 -0.99
C ALA A 27 8.57 4.81 -0.98
N HIS A 28 9.36 4.88 0.08
CA HIS A 28 10.29 6.00 0.35
C HIS A 28 11.38 6.20 -0.70
N GLU A 29 11.95 7.42 -0.73
CA GLU A 29 12.89 7.93 -1.73
C GLU A 29 14.04 6.98 -2.08
N ARG A 30 14.55 6.25 -1.09
CA ARG A 30 15.65 5.29 -1.23
C ARG A 30 15.31 4.13 -2.17
N LEU A 31 14.02 3.84 -2.35
CA LEU A 31 13.49 2.77 -3.20
C LEU A 31 13.12 3.29 -4.60
N MET A 32 13.23 4.60 -4.84
CA MET A 32 13.12 5.19 -6.17
C MET A 32 14.52 5.27 -6.79
N VAL A 33 14.73 4.51 -7.86
CA VAL A 33 16.02 4.44 -8.56
C VAL A 33 15.89 4.91 -10.00
N SER A 34 17.00 5.24 -10.64
CA SER A 34 16.98 5.52 -12.08
C SER A 34 16.61 4.25 -12.84
N GLN A 35 16.02 4.36 -14.04
CA GLN A 35 15.73 3.19 -14.87
C GLN A 35 16.98 2.36 -15.19
N ALA A 36 18.17 2.97 -15.23
CA ALA A 36 19.43 2.27 -15.50
C ALA A 36 19.88 1.40 -14.29
N ASP A 37 19.55 1.83 -13.07
CA ASP A 37 19.92 1.13 -11.82
C ASP A 37 18.81 0.17 -11.33
N TYR A 38 17.70 0.11 -12.05
CA TYR A 38 16.56 -0.71 -11.68
C TYR A 38 16.87 -2.20 -11.83
N VAL A 39 16.65 -2.95 -10.75
CA VAL A 39 16.78 -4.41 -10.72
C VAL A 39 15.38 -4.99 -10.66
N ASN A 40 14.97 -5.70 -11.72
CA ASN A 40 13.62 -6.23 -11.78
C ASN A 40 13.43 -7.41 -10.82
N SER A 41 12.85 -7.14 -9.66
CA SER A 41 12.39 -8.12 -8.67
C SER A 41 10.86 -8.26 -8.63
N ILE A 42 10.17 -7.77 -9.67
CA ILE A 42 8.71 -7.77 -9.76
C ILE A 42 8.22 -9.07 -10.39
N GLY A 43 7.25 -9.70 -9.72
CA GLY A 43 6.65 -10.95 -10.15
C GLY A 43 6.55 -11.93 -8.99
N ALA A 44 6.21 -13.18 -9.32
CA ALA A 44 6.02 -14.22 -8.32
C ALA A 44 7.34 -14.49 -7.59
N ILE A 45 7.29 -14.52 -6.26
CA ILE A 45 8.44 -14.91 -5.44
C ILE A 45 8.62 -16.43 -5.60
N ALA A 46 9.79 -16.84 -6.07
CA ALA A 46 10.12 -18.24 -6.23
C ALA A 46 10.31 -18.92 -4.86
N ASN A 47 9.91 -20.19 -4.77
CA ASN A 47 10.12 -21.04 -3.58
C ASN A 47 9.55 -20.47 -2.27
N LEU A 48 8.40 -19.78 -2.33
CA LEU A 48 7.70 -19.30 -1.14
C LEU A 48 7.42 -20.45 -0.16
N THR A 49 7.87 -20.28 1.08
CA THR A 49 7.44 -21.08 2.21
C THR A 49 5.94 -20.92 2.44
N GLU A 50 5.33 -21.92 3.06
CA GLU A 50 3.90 -21.88 3.40
C GLU A 50 3.58 -20.73 4.36
N VAL A 51 4.51 -20.38 5.26
CA VAL A 51 4.35 -19.25 6.19
C VAL A 51 4.30 -17.93 5.41
N THR A 52 5.30 -17.65 4.57
CA THR A 52 5.33 -16.40 3.79
C THR A 52 4.17 -16.31 2.81
N ARG A 53 3.77 -17.43 2.19
CA ARG A 53 2.59 -17.47 1.32
C ARG A 53 1.34 -17.03 2.08
N ARG A 54 1.05 -17.63 3.25
CA ARG A 54 -0.10 -17.26 4.07
C ARG A 54 -0.04 -15.80 4.52
N ASN A 55 1.14 -15.29 4.82
CA ASN A 55 1.31 -13.88 5.20
C ASN A 55 1.06 -12.91 4.03
N LEU A 56 1.50 -13.25 2.82
CA LEU A 56 1.19 -12.47 1.61
C LEU A 56 -0.30 -12.51 1.26
N GLU A 57 -0.96 -13.66 1.45
CA GLU A 57 -2.41 -13.82 1.26
C GLU A 57 -3.19 -12.98 2.28
N ALA A 58 -2.82 -13.03 3.56
CA ALA A 58 -3.43 -12.21 4.61
C ALA A 58 -3.20 -10.71 4.39
N ALA A 59 -2.01 -10.32 3.95
CA ALA A 59 -1.72 -8.94 3.55
C ALA A 59 -2.60 -8.50 2.38
N LEU A 60 -2.82 -9.38 1.39
CA LEU A 60 -3.67 -9.05 0.23
C LEU A 60 -5.12 -8.82 0.65
N GLU A 61 -5.66 -9.66 1.55
CA GLU A 61 -6.99 -9.47 2.11
C GLU A 61 -7.12 -8.12 2.83
N LEU A 62 -6.10 -7.74 3.61
CA LEU A 62 -6.03 -6.45 4.31
C LEU A 62 -6.07 -5.30 3.30
N GLU A 63 -5.22 -5.32 2.28
CA GLU A 63 -5.13 -4.26 1.28
C GLU A 63 -6.40 -4.11 0.43
N ILE A 64 -7.06 -5.23 0.10
CA ILE A 64 -8.37 -5.20 -0.57
C ILE A 64 -9.41 -4.54 0.34
N ALA A 65 -9.46 -4.92 1.62
CA ALA A 65 -10.41 -4.37 2.58
C ALA A 65 -10.17 -2.86 2.81
N ASN A 66 -8.92 -2.40 2.86
CA ASN A 66 -8.60 -0.97 2.98
C ASN A 66 -8.93 -0.22 1.68
N THR A 67 -8.62 -0.79 0.52
CA THR A 67 -9.00 -0.23 -0.78
C THR A 67 -10.51 0.05 -0.85
N GLN A 68 -11.32 -0.94 -0.45
CA GLN A 68 -12.79 -0.84 -0.45
C GLN A 68 -13.31 0.16 0.59
N PHE A 69 -12.73 0.15 1.79
CA PHE A 69 -13.06 1.11 2.85
C PHE A 69 -12.83 2.55 2.39
N TYR A 70 -11.64 2.86 1.88
CA TYR A 70 -11.30 4.21 1.42
C TYR A 70 -12.11 4.62 0.19
N ALA A 71 -12.41 3.68 -0.71
CA ALA A 71 -13.33 3.95 -1.81
C ALA A 71 -14.72 4.35 -1.29
N CYS A 72 -15.23 3.66 -0.27
CA CYS A 72 -16.51 3.99 0.38
C CYS A 72 -16.46 5.38 1.02
N ALA A 73 -15.44 5.64 1.85
CA ALA A 73 -15.29 6.92 2.55
C ALA A 73 -15.21 8.10 1.58
N ALA A 74 -14.50 7.94 0.45
CA ALA A 74 -14.44 8.93 -0.61
C ALA A 74 -15.82 9.22 -1.25
N ARG A 75 -16.68 8.20 -1.43
CA ARG A 75 -18.03 8.37 -1.99
C ARG A 75 -18.96 9.11 -1.03
N LYS A 76 -18.83 8.88 0.28
CA LYS A 76 -19.66 9.52 1.32
C LYS A 76 -19.11 10.85 1.84
N SER A 77 -17.98 11.32 1.31
CA SER A 77 -17.33 12.55 1.74
C SER A 77 -18.18 13.80 1.43
N GLY A 78 -18.32 14.68 2.43
CA GLY A 78 -19.07 15.94 2.31
C GLY A 78 -18.30 17.12 1.68
N SER A 79 -16.99 16.96 1.45
CA SER A 79 -16.13 17.97 0.83
C SER A 79 -15.20 17.35 -0.22
N ASP A 80 -14.76 18.16 -1.19
CA ASP A 80 -13.81 17.72 -2.22
C ASP A 80 -12.44 17.37 -1.62
N GLU A 81 -12.01 18.06 -0.57
CA GLU A 81 -10.76 17.80 0.12
C GLU A 81 -10.76 16.40 0.76
N THR A 82 -11.77 16.10 1.58
CA THR A 82 -11.93 14.78 2.21
C THR A 82 -12.09 13.67 1.18
N LYS A 83 -12.89 13.94 0.13
CA LYS A 83 -13.06 13.00 -0.99
C LYS A 83 -11.74 12.68 -1.67
N ASN A 84 -10.92 13.69 -1.93
CA ASN A 84 -9.63 13.50 -2.59
C ASN A 84 -8.63 12.77 -1.71
N LEU A 85 -8.63 13.03 -0.40
CA LEU A 85 -7.83 12.30 0.58
C LEU A 85 -8.14 10.79 0.56
N PHE A 86 -9.40 10.41 0.81
CA PHE A 86 -9.76 8.99 0.80
C PHE A 86 -9.63 8.35 -0.59
N LYS A 87 -9.85 9.13 -1.66
CA LYS A 87 -9.64 8.63 -3.02
C LYS A 87 -8.17 8.32 -3.30
N ILE A 88 -7.23 9.12 -2.80
CA ILE A 88 -5.80 8.82 -3.00
C ILE A 88 -5.38 7.62 -2.15
N LEU A 89 -5.80 7.53 -0.89
CA LEU A 89 -5.54 6.36 -0.03
C LEU A 89 -6.08 5.08 -0.68
N SER A 90 -7.33 5.08 -1.16
CA SER A 90 -7.90 3.94 -1.89
C SER A 90 -7.05 3.50 -3.09
N LYS A 91 -6.42 4.43 -3.80
CA LYS A 91 -5.53 4.09 -4.92
C LYS A 91 -4.21 3.49 -4.45
N VAL A 92 -3.64 4.02 -3.37
CA VAL A 92 -2.39 3.51 -2.79
C VAL A 92 -2.57 2.07 -2.32
N GLU A 93 -3.61 1.79 -1.52
CA GLU A 93 -3.90 0.41 -1.05
C GLU A 93 -4.20 -0.54 -2.22
N SER A 94 -4.81 -0.01 -3.28
CA SER A 94 -5.04 -0.79 -4.50
C SER A 94 -3.72 -1.16 -5.18
N GLU A 95 -2.71 -0.29 -5.15
CA GLU A 95 -1.37 -0.61 -5.64
C GLU A 95 -0.63 -1.59 -4.74
N HIS A 96 -0.84 -1.55 -3.42
CA HIS A 96 -0.34 -2.57 -2.49
C HIS A 96 -0.95 -3.94 -2.80
N ALA A 97 -2.26 -4.01 -3.00
CA ALA A 97 -2.93 -5.24 -3.45
C ALA A 97 -2.35 -5.73 -4.79
N SER A 98 -2.10 -4.84 -5.75
CA SER A 98 -1.46 -5.19 -7.03
C SER A 98 -0.05 -5.78 -6.82
N LEU A 99 0.75 -5.19 -5.93
CA LEU A 99 2.08 -5.68 -5.56
C LEU A 99 2.01 -7.08 -4.96
N LEU A 100 1.11 -7.31 -4.00
CA LEU A 100 0.95 -8.59 -3.33
C LEU A 100 0.47 -9.69 -4.29
N CYS A 101 -0.46 -9.37 -5.20
CA CYS A 101 -0.86 -10.28 -6.27
C CYS A 101 0.32 -10.66 -7.18
N LYS A 102 1.17 -9.70 -7.55
CA LYS A 102 2.40 -9.96 -8.33
C LYS A 102 3.31 -10.91 -7.55
N ALA A 103 3.56 -10.65 -6.27
CA ALA A 103 4.41 -11.49 -5.40
C ALA A 103 3.88 -12.92 -5.24
N LEU A 104 2.56 -13.10 -5.17
CA LEU A 104 1.87 -14.39 -5.11
C LEU A 104 1.78 -15.10 -6.48
N GLY A 105 2.00 -14.38 -7.58
CA GLY A 105 1.83 -14.90 -8.94
C GLY A 105 0.36 -15.09 -9.36
N ILE A 106 -0.57 -14.35 -8.75
CA ILE A 106 -2.00 -14.44 -9.03
C ILE A 106 -2.51 -13.18 -9.74
N LYS A 107 -3.68 -13.29 -10.36
CA LYS A 107 -4.38 -12.11 -10.91
C LYS A 107 -5.02 -11.33 -9.77
N LYS A 108 -4.96 -10.01 -9.86
CA LYS A 108 -5.69 -9.14 -8.95
C LYS A 108 -7.19 -9.42 -9.05
N PRO A 109 -7.88 -9.69 -7.93
CA PRO A 109 -9.32 -9.89 -7.95
C PRO A 109 -10.04 -8.61 -8.37
N ALA A 110 -11.26 -8.75 -8.91
CA ALA A 110 -12.14 -7.61 -9.09
C ALA A 110 -12.49 -7.02 -7.72
N LEU A 111 -12.44 -5.70 -7.62
CA LEU A 111 -12.85 -5.00 -6.40
C LEU A 111 -14.35 -4.72 -6.50
N GLU A 112 -15.11 -5.40 -5.66
CA GLU A 112 -16.54 -5.15 -5.53
C GLU A 112 -16.78 -3.90 -4.69
N GLU A 113 -17.83 -3.15 -5.01
CA GLU A 113 -18.26 -2.05 -4.16
C GLU A 113 -18.82 -2.59 -2.85
N ALA A 114 -18.35 -2.05 -1.73
CA ALA A 114 -18.81 -2.43 -0.40
C ALA A 114 -19.11 -1.19 0.45
N ASP A 115 -20.10 -1.30 1.34
CA ASP A 115 -20.48 -0.27 2.29
C ASP A 115 -19.77 -0.50 3.64
N LEU A 116 -18.45 -0.28 3.65
CA LEU A 116 -17.56 -0.58 4.78
C LEU A 116 -17.20 0.64 5.61
N CYS A 117 -17.71 1.82 5.25
CA CYS A 117 -17.33 3.10 5.84
C CYS A 117 -18.47 3.73 6.65
N GLY A 118 -18.07 4.53 7.65
CA GLY A 118 -18.94 5.32 8.51
C GLY A 118 -19.66 6.47 7.78
N GLY A 119 -20.49 7.19 8.53
CA GLY A 119 -21.38 8.22 8.00
C GLY A 119 -20.77 9.62 7.89
N ASP A 120 -19.77 9.93 8.70
CA ASP A 120 -19.10 11.24 8.70
C ASP A 120 -17.57 11.15 8.57
N PHE A 121 -16.93 12.31 8.40
CA PHE A 121 -15.49 12.40 8.19
C PHE A 121 -14.67 11.94 9.39
N GLN A 122 -15.06 12.30 10.61
CA GLN A 122 -14.29 12.03 11.81
C GLN A 122 -14.34 10.54 12.18
N GLU A 123 -15.49 9.90 11.98
CA GLU A 123 -15.63 8.45 12.11
C GLU A 123 -14.71 7.71 11.14
N ASN A 124 -14.72 8.10 9.86
CA ASN A 124 -13.89 7.47 8.84
C ASN A 124 -12.38 7.74 9.03
N LEU A 125 -12.02 8.92 9.55
CA LEU A 125 -10.63 9.23 9.88
C LEU A 125 -10.12 8.42 11.06
N SER A 126 -10.96 8.23 12.10
CA SER A 126 -10.63 7.39 13.26
C SER A 126 -10.49 5.91 12.85
N GLU A 127 -11.37 5.41 11.99
CA GLU A 127 -11.28 4.04 11.46
C GLU A 127 -10.07 3.87 10.53
N SER A 128 -9.74 4.87 9.72
CA SER A 128 -8.50 4.92 8.94
C SER A 128 -7.28 4.77 9.85
N HIS A 129 -7.18 5.57 10.91
CA HIS A 129 -6.09 5.49 11.87
C HIS A 129 -5.93 4.07 12.46
N ARG A 130 -7.04 3.49 12.94
CA ARG A 130 -7.06 2.12 13.48
C ARG A 130 -6.61 1.07 12.46
N ARG A 131 -7.02 1.21 11.20
CA ARG A 131 -6.62 0.30 10.11
C ARG A 131 -5.13 0.37 9.85
N GLU A 132 -4.54 1.57 9.84
CA GLU A 132 -3.10 1.74 9.67
C GLU A 132 -2.29 1.17 10.85
N GLU A 133 -2.73 1.39 12.10
CA GLU A 133 -2.11 0.74 13.27
C GLU A 133 -2.13 -0.79 13.15
N GLY A 134 -3.26 -1.34 12.70
CA GLY A 134 -3.43 -2.77 12.45
C GLY A 134 -2.49 -3.27 11.35
N ALA A 135 -2.43 -2.57 10.22
CA ALA A 135 -1.58 -2.91 9.08
C ALA A 135 -0.09 -2.92 9.46
N ILE A 136 0.39 -1.88 10.14
CA ILE A 136 1.77 -1.79 10.67
C ILE A 136 2.09 -3.00 11.54
N LYS A 137 1.20 -3.36 12.48
CA LYS A 137 1.42 -4.50 13.38
C LYS A 137 1.47 -5.82 12.61
N HIS A 138 0.55 -6.05 11.68
CA HIS A 138 0.51 -7.26 10.88
C HIS A 138 1.73 -7.38 9.97
N TYR A 139 2.10 -6.32 9.26
CA TYR A 139 3.28 -6.32 8.38
C TYR A 139 4.58 -6.45 9.16
N GLY A 140 4.68 -5.87 10.36
CA GLY A 140 5.81 -6.09 11.26
C GLY A 140 5.96 -7.56 11.68
N GLN A 141 4.84 -8.23 12.00
CA GLN A 141 4.84 -9.67 12.27
C GLN A 141 5.26 -10.47 11.02
N PHE A 142 4.62 -10.22 9.87
CA PHE A 142 4.91 -10.93 8.62
C PHE A 142 6.36 -10.77 8.18
N LEU A 143 6.95 -9.59 8.37
CA LEU A 143 8.37 -9.31 8.13
C LEU A 143 9.28 -10.22 8.98
N SER A 144 8.95 -10.41 10.26
CA SER A 144 9.75 -11.25 11.17
C SER A 144 9.65 -12.74 10.88
N GLU A 145 8.55 -13.17 10.24
CA GLU A 145 8.28 -14.57 9.89
C GLU A 145 8.79 -14.93 8.48
N ALA A 146 8.90 -13.94 7.58
CA ALA A 146 9.35 -14.15 6.21
C ALA A 146 10.85 -14.47 6.14
N VAL A 147 11.21 -15.41 5.27
CA VAL A 147 12.61 -15.82 5.04
C VAL A 147 13.11 -15.45 3.65
N GLU A 148 12.20 -15.18 2.72
CA GLU A 148 12.49 -14.78 1.36
C GLU A 148 12.86 -13.30 1.35
N PRO A 149 14.07 -12.91 0.88
CA PRO A 149 14.52 -11.52 0.91
C PRO A 149 13.51 -10.57 0.27
N ARG A 150 12.87 -10.99 -0.83
CA ARG A 150 11.88 -10.16 -1.51
C ARG A 150 10.61 -9.94 -0.69
N ALA A 151 10.15 -10.94 0.07
CA ALA A 151 9.00 -10.77 0.96
C ALA A 151 9.34 -9.83 2.12
N GLN A 152 10.55 -9.95 2.67
CA GLN A 152 11.04 -9.04 3.71
C GLN A 152 11.13 -7.59 3.20
N GLU A 153 11.61 -7.36 1.98
CA GLU A 153 11.60 -6.03 1.35
C GLU A 153 10.20 -5.45 1.22
N ILE A 154 9.23 -6.27 0.77
CA ILE A 154 7.83 -5.85 0.61
C ILE A 154 7.24 -5.48 1.96
N PHE A 155 7.31 -6.36 2.96
CA PHE A 155 6.72 -6.07 4.28
C PHE A 155 7.43 -4.91 4.99
N SER A 156 8.75 -4.79 4.85
CA SER A 156 9.48 -3.63 5.39
C SER A 156 9.05 -2.32 4.73
N ALA A 157 8.77 -2.32 3.41
CA ALA A 157 8.28 -1.14 2.73
C ALA A 157 6.85 -0.80 3.17
N LEU A 158 5.95 -1.78 3.24
CA LEU A 158 4.57 -1.56 3.69
C LEU A 158 4.52 -1.01 5.12
N VAL A 159 5.30 -1.54 6.07
CA VAL A 159 5.40 -0.97 7.43
C VAL A 159 5.76 0.52 7.39
N ALA A 160 6.71 0.91 6.54
CA ALA A 160 7.14 2.30 6.42
C ALA A 160 6.08 3.20 5.77
N ILE A 161 5.37 2.69 4.77
CA ILE A 161 4.29 3.40 4.07
C ILE A 161 3.10 3.61 5.02
N GLU A 162 2.64 2.56 5.69
CA GLU A 162 1.50 2.65 6.62
C GLU A 162 1.82 3.55 7.82
N SER A 163 3.09 3.65 8.23
CA SER A 163 3.52 4.61 9.26
C SER A 163 3.34 6.07 8.80
N ASP A 164 3.54 6.36 7.51
CA ASP A 164 3.26 7.69 6.95
C ASP A 164 1.75 7.94 6.88
N HIS A 165 0.94 6.94 6.48
CA HIS A 165 -0.52 7.04 6.50
C HIS A 165 -1.06 7.29 7.92
N LEU A 166 -0.52 6.59 8.91
CA LEU A 166 -0.87 6.77 10.32
C LEU A 166 -0.54 8.20 10.80
N SER A 167 0.61 8.73 10.39
CA SER A 167 1.01 10.10 10.75
C SER A 167 0.06 11.14 10.16
N LEU A 168 -0.34 10.97 8.88
CA LEU A 168 -1.31 11.84 8.21
C LEU A 168 -2.69 11.83 8.89
N SER A 169 -3.17 10.65 9.29
CA SER A 169 -4.44 10.54 10.01
C SER A 169 -4.36 11.12 11.43
N GLY A 170 -3.23 10.93 12.12
CA GLY A 170 -2.99 11.49 13.45
C GLY A 170 -2.91 13.02 13.48
N GLU A 171 -2.22 13.64 12.52
CA GLU A 171 -2.19 15.10 12.35
C GLU A 171 -3.58 15.68 12.10
N SER A 172 -4.44 14.93 11.41
CA SER A 172 -5.81 15.35 11.08
C SER A 172 -6.81 15.16 12.24
N LEU A 173 -6.43 14.39 13.28
CA LEU A 173 -7.23 14.14 14.50
C LEU A 173 -6.85 15.06 15.68
N ALA A 174 -5.72 15.78 15.59
CA ALA A 174 -5.19 16.68 16.62
C ALA A 174 -5.81 18.09 16.55
#